data_AF-A0A086SVY4-F1
#
_entry.id   AF-A0A086SVY4-F1
#
_cell.length_a   1.000
_cell.length_b   1.000
_cell.length_c   1.000
_cell.angle_alpha   90.00
_cell.angle_beta   90.00
_cell.angle_gamma   90.00
#
_symmetry.space_group_name_H-M   'P 1'
#
loop_
_entity.id
_entity.type
_entity.pdbx_description
1 polymer ?
#
loop_
_entity_poly.entity_id
_entity_poly.type
_entity_poly.pdbx_seq_one_letter_code
_entity_poly.pdbx_strand_id
1 'polypeptide(L)'
;MDTPRMTVGGQSNGQVPDPTNIASAPGHDRTTSQGTVYAVPTSYHANGNAKVCIPQSHSLDNVHSVASPESHHSDGSDPGGDEVFSPASQAGRMTEPRNYAPRTSGKPLGQEPPPRFNLSVVPYGGQGDNKDPFHDGNGASGGVVGHPPVVVGSVPQCAQVQRSEKLRRLLATPSGVPSFSTAMHPDNFPFVESCRTDKAINHGVVKIRNIPFATKRAEVIAFLGRNSRILNDADEPVHIIMERVTSKTMDAYVEFCTLEDAMKAVERHNNNVRSGRHSRLGDRPVEVELSSQAHLMRDLFPLAAGVLWNGATPEFKPHNPREPWENFKGFISEEEMVMLVKHVEVPHRSPFSKECPQRPYECLISTLRKFPWSFTDRITISQRRALFKATCELVRILNRAVTKGDDVVNLNMQLFRRLTTTAMSCPGFTPLMKDDLAWMVNMSDAEQRRYGQPPSAHGWRHQYALAPKRDFPFDVIEWYIAVIREQTQRDMMTRPVRERNDLQEKARDTDMHWGYFWVELGYEHWMGPGFDAMTLAHAANAEFSAVERILSRALPNY
;
A
#
# COMPACT_ATOMS: atom_id res chain seq x y z
N MET A 1 44.94 19.89 -49.18
CA MET A 1 46.08 19.66 -50.08
C MET A 1 46.82 18.44 -49.55
N ASP A 2 46.81 17.24 -50.11
CA ASP A 2 46.17 16.73 -51.32
C ASP A 2 45.89 15.22 -51.13
N THR A 3 44.75 14.79 -51.67
CA THR A 3 44.47 13.39 -52.05
C THR A 3 44.88 13.19 -53.50
N PRO A 4 44.97 11.95 -54.01
CA PRO A 4 43.89 11.50 -54.91
C PRO A 4 43.55 9.98 -54.87
N ARG A 5 42.23 9.69 -54.89
CA ARG A 5 41.41 8.88 -55.87
C ARG A 5 42.12 7.75 -56.68
N MET A 6 41.54 6.57 -56.97
CA MET A 6 40.17 6.27 -57.49
C MET A 6 39.83 4.73 -57.52
N THR A 7 38.57 4.37 -57.17
CA THR A 7 37.60 3.35 -57.73
C THR A 7 38.02 2.06 -58.51
N VAL A 8 37.35 0.90 -58.24
CA VAL A 8 36.23 0.26 -59.02
C VAL A 8 36.01 -1.23 -58.62
N GLY A 9 34.77 -1.59 -58.23
CA GLY A 9 33.93 -2.68 -58.80
C GLY A 9 34.15 -4.19 -58.50
N GLY A 10 33.03 -4.93 -58.32
CA GLY A 10 32.89 -6.37 -58.63
C GLY A 10 32.37 -7.25 -57.48
N GLN A 11 31.06 -7.30 -57.23
CA GLN A 11 30.12 -8.38 -57.62
C GLN A 11 30.21 -9.70 -56.83
N SER A 12 29.18 -9.89 -55.99
CA SER A 12 28.70 -11.13 -55.39
C SER A 12 27.85 -11.96 -56.36
N ASN A 13 28.00 -13.28 -56.40
CA ASN A 13 27.02 -14.19 -57.02
C ASN A 13 27.06 -15.61 -56.42
N GLY A 14 25.87 -16.23 -56.30
CA GLY A 14 25.64 -17.62 -55.86
C GLY A 14 24.59 -17.69 -54.74
N GLN A 15 23.29 -17.42 -54.96
CA GLN A 15 22.28 -18.21 -55.69
C GLN A 15 21.87 -19.49 -54.94
N VAL A 16 20.72 -19.44 -54.27
CA VAL A 16 19.94 -20.59 -53.77
C VAL A 16 18.54 -20.51 -54.41
N PRO A 17 18.04 -21.58 -55.06
CA PRO A 17 16.67 -21.64 -55.52
C PRO A 17 15.77 -22.44 -54.56
N ASP A 18 14.52 -22.00 -54.47
CA ASP A 18 13.35 -22.75 -53.99
C ASP A 18 13.12 -23.99 -54.89
N PRO A 19 12.48 -25.07 -54.41
CA PRO A 19 11.08 -25.22 -54.82
C PRO A 19 10.13 -25.94 -53.84
N THR A 20 8.85 -25.68 -54.14
CA THR A 20 7.57 -26.13 -53.59
C THR A 20 7.22 -27.62 -53.66
N ASN A 21 6.42 -28.05 -52.65
CA ASN A 21 5.28 -28.99 -52.62
C ASN A 21 5.38 -30.42 -53.20
N ILE A 22 4.92 -31.41 -52.41
CA ILE A 22 3.72 -32.25 -52.67
C ILE A 22 3.40 -33.13 -51.45
N ALA A 23 2.09 -33.34 -51.25
CA ALA A 23 1.39 -33.94 -50.11
C ALA A 23 1.51 -35.46 -49.93
N SER A 24 1.12 -35.95 -48.75
CA SER A 24 0.25 -37.13 -48.54
C SER A 24 -0.19 -37.26 -47.06
N ALA A 25 -1.51 -37.32 -46.84
CA ALA A 25 -2.20 -37.73 -45.60
C ALA A 25 -2.34 -39.30 -45.57
N PRO A 26 -3.02 -40.01 -44.63
CA PRO A 26 -4.18 -39.61 -43.80
C PRO A 26 -4.30 -40.22 -42.37
N GLY A 27 -5.32 -39.77 -41.60
CA GLY A 27 -6.20 -40.69 -40.86
C GLY A 27 -6.48 -40.46 -39.36
N HIS A 28 -7.69 -39.98 -39.05
CA HIS A 28 -8.61 -40.33 -37.93
C HIS A 28 -8.19 -40.10 -36.46
N ASP A 29 -9.04 -39.69 -35.50
CA ASP A 29 -10.42 -39.20 -35.50
C ASP A 29 -10.68 -38.45 -34.18
N ARG A 30 -11.72 -37.60 -34.18
CA ARG A 30 -12.23 -36.83 -33.03
C ARG A 30 -13.17 -37.67 -32.15
N THR A 31 -13.13 -37.43 -30.84
CA THR A 31 -14.31 -37.63 -29.97
C THR A 31 -14.53 -36.44 -29.03
N THR A 32 -15.78 -36.01 -29.05
CA THR A 32 -16.44 -34.93 -28.32
C THR A 32 -17.01 -35.46 -27.00
N SER A 33 -16.93 -34.70 -25.90
CA SER A 33 -17.89 -34.77 -24.77
C SER A 33 -17.60 -33.62 -23.81
N GLN A 34 -18.44 -32.58 -23.77
CA GLN A 34 -19.56 -32.41 -22.83
C GLN A 34 -19.12 -32.06 -21.40
N GLY A 35 -19.61 -30.92 -20.94
CA GLY A 35 -19.40 -30.41 -19.59
C GLY A 35 -20.24 -31.16 -18.56
N THR A 36 -19.78 -31.08 -17.31
CA THR A 36 -20.58 -31.45 -16.15
C THR A 36 -20.31 -30.45 -15.05
N VAL A 37 -21.35 -29.67 -14.77
CA VAL A 37 -21.61 -28.89 -13.57
C VAL A 37 -21.69 -29.85 -12.38
N TYR A 38 -20.94 -29.60 -11.32
CA TYR A 38 -21.22 -30.25 -10.03
C TYR A 38 -21.90 -29.26 -9.11
N ALA A 39 -23.21 -29.52 -8.94
CA ALA A 39 -24.09 -28.87 -8.00
C ALA A 39 -23.85 -29.36 -6.58
N VAL A 40 -24.07 -28.44 -5.65
CA VAL A 40 -24.27 -28.61 -4.21
C VAL A 40 -25.46 -29.55 -3.94
N PRO A 41 -25.40 -30.41 -2.90
CA PRO A 41 -26.60 -30.88 -2.23
C PRO A 41 -26.77 -30.17 -0.88
N THR A 42 -27.97 -29.62 -0.69
CA THR A 42 -28.45 -28.98 0.54
C THR A 42 -29.16 -29.99 1.44
N SER A 43 -29.02 -29.77 2.75
CA SER A 43 -29.94 -30.10 3.85
C SER A 43 -30.05 -31.54 4.38
N TYR A 44 -29.74 -31.68 5.67
CA TYR A 44 -30.56 -32.42 6.63
C TYR A 44 -30.77 -31.55 7.89
N HIS A 45 -32.04 -31.36 8.24
CA HIS A 45 -32.49 -30.84 9.53
C HIS A 45 -32.56 -31.99 10.55
N ALA A 46 -32.09 -31.77 11.78
CA ALA A 46 -32.67 -32.38 12.98
C ALA A 46 -32.29 -31.59 14.25
N ASN A 47 -33.33 -31.26 15.02
CA ASN A 47 -33.30 -30.65 16.36
C ASN A 47 -32.53 -31.47 17.39
N GLY A 48 -31.97 -30.80 18.40
CA GLY A 48 -31.48 -31.46 19.61
C GLY A 48 -30.95 -30.49 20.67
N ASN A 49 -31.85 -30.07 21.57
CA ASN A 49 -31.55 -29.37 22.82
C ASN A 49 -30.47 -30.12 23.64
N ALA A 50 -29.35 -29.46 23.95
CA ALA A 50 -28.47 -29.89 25.04
C ALA A 50 -27.74 -28.69 25.65
N LYS A 51 -28.25 -28.23 26.81
CA LYS A 51 -27.46 -27.49 27.79
C LYS A 51 -26.28 -28.36 28.21
N VAL A 52 -25.06 -27.87 28.08
CA VAL A 52 -23.91 -28.44 28.79
C VAL A 52 -23.08 -27.32 29.40
N CYS A 53 -22.93 -27.43 30.72
CA CYS A 53 -22.16 -26.60 31.62
C CYS A 53 -20.69 -26.47 31.21
N ILE A 54 -20.16 -25.27 31.49
CA ILE A 54 -18.74 -24.99 31.64
C ILE A 54 -18.23 -25.74 32.88
N PRO A 55 -17.11 -26.48 32.81
CA PRO A 55 -16.28 -26.73 33.97
C PRO A 55 -15.11 -25.74 33.96
N GLN A 56 -15.12 -24.82 34.93
CA GLN A 56 -13.89 -24.19 35.43
C GLN A 56 -13.02 -25.29 36.05
N SER A 57 -11.72 -25.29 35.77
CA SER A 57 -10.78 -26.07 36.58
C SER A 57 -9.31 -25.71 36.29
N HIS A 58 -8.77 -24.92 37.21
CA HIS A 58 -7.47 -25.08 37.89
C HIS A 58 -6.16 -25.12 37.08
N SER A 59 -5.44 -24.00 37.16
CA SER A 59 -3.98 -23.96 37.02
C SER A 59 -3.31 -24.70 38.17
N LEU A 60 -2.41 -25.62 37.84
CA LEU A 60 -1.46 -26.23 38.76
C LEU A 60 -0.05 -25.84 38.28
N ASP A 61 0.64 -25.07 39.12
CA ASP A 61 2.09 -24.96 39.09
C ASP A 61 2.71 -26.32 39.39
N ASN A 62 3.72 -26.72 38.63
CA ASN A 62 4.74 -27.60 39.18
C ASN A 62 6.12 -27.37 38.58
N VAL A 63 7.03 -27.10 39.51
CA VAL A 63 8.49 -27.03 39.41
C VAL A 63 9.03 -28.43 39.13
N HIS A 64 10.06 -28.57 38.28
CA HIS A 64 11.14 -29.53 38.52
C HIS A 64 12.40 -29.19 37.70
N SER A 65 13.46 -28.88 38.43
CA SER A 65 14.86 -28.86 38.00
C SER A 65 15.39 -30.29 37.79
N VAL A 66 16.30 -30.46 36.82
CA VAL A 66 17.30 -31.54 36.81
C VAL A 66 18.64 -30.94 36.39
N ALA A 67 19.70 -31.44 37.03
CA ALA A 67 20.98 -30.79 37.27
C ALA A 67 22.16 -31.33 36.42
N SER A 68 23.18 -30.47 36.29
CA SER A 68 24.64 -30.73 36.39
C SER A 68 25.39 -31.49 35.26
N PRO A 69 26.75 -31.42 35.18
CA PRO A 69 27.74 -30.78 36.08
C PRO A 69 28.87 -29.91 35.47
N GLU A 70 29.34 -28.98 36.31
CA GLU A 70 30.72 -28.61 36.75
C GLU A 70 31.96 -28.72 35.85
N SER A 71 32.78 -27.65 35.93
CA SER A 71 34.25 -27.75 36.04
C SER A 71 34.82 -26.61 36.88
N HIS A 72 35.65 -26.99 37.85
CA HIS A 72 36.35 -26.21 38.88
C HIS A 72 37.44 -25.25 38.38
N HIS A 73 37.72 -24.19 39.17
CA HIS A 73 39.04 -23.65 39.59
C HIS A 73 38.79 -22.33 40.36
N SER A 74 38.83 -22.28 41.70
CA SER A 74 39.98 -22.17 42.62
C SER A 74 40.75 -20.83 42.60
N ASP A 75 40.44 -20.01 43.62
CA ASP A 75 41.33 -19.39 44.62
C ASP A 75 41.90 -17.96 44.52
N GLY A 76 41.80 -17.25 45.66
CA GLY A 76 42.68 -16.18 46.16
C GLY A 76 42.26 -14.71 45.93
N SER A 77 41.45 -14.05 46.79
CA SER A 77 41.78 -13.28 48.02
C SER A 77 42.76 -12.10 47.86
N ASP A 78 42.30 -10.83 47.93
CA ASP A 78 42.37 -9.92 49.10
C ASP A 78 41.80 -8.49 48.77
N PRO A 79 41.58 -7.55 49.71
CA PRO A 79 40.31 -6.81 49.81
C PRO A 79 40.51 -5.28 49.77
N GLY A 80 39.40 -4.54 49.81
CA GLY A 80 39.47 -3.12 50.18
C GLY A 80 38.26 -2.30 49.79
N GLY A 81 37.41 -2.03 50.77
CA GLY A 81 36.78 -0.72 50.91
C GLY A 81 35.35 -0.58 50.38
N ASP A 82 34.44 -0.94 51.26
CA ASP A 82 33.31 -0.13 51.69
C ASP A 82 32.08 0.06 50.77
N GLU A 83 31.05 -0.74 51.12
CA GLU A 83 29.84 -0.28 51.81
C GLU A 83 28.95 0.77 51.08
N VAL A 84 27.62 0.68 51.00
CA VAL A 84 26.63 -0.06 51.80
C VAL A 84 25.26 0.07 51.10
N PHE A 85 24.54 -1.06 51.06
CA PHE A 85 23.09 -1.25 51.17
C PHE A 85 22.10 -0.78 50.09
N SER A 86 21.49 -1.80 49.47
CA SER A 86 20.05 -1.87 49.21
C SER A 86 19.27 -2.19 50.49
N PRO A 87 17.95 -1.89 50.54
CA PRO A 87 16.96 -2.96 50.71
C PRO A 87 15.70 -2.75 49.85
N ALA A 88 15.27 -3.77 49.10
CA ALA A 88 14.19 -4.71 49.43
C ALA A 88 12.75 -4.14 49.37
N SER A 89 12.05 -4.57 48.32
CA SER A 89 10.67 -5.05 48.22
C SER A 89 9.64 -4.72 49.32
N GLN A 90 8.52 -4.09 48.93
CA GLN A 90 7.20 -4.36 49.51
C GLN A 90 6.06 -4.07 48.51
N ALA A 91 5.08 -4.97 48.51
CA ALA A 91 3.91 -5.00 47.63
C ALA A 91 2.80 -4.03 48.07
N GLY A 92 2.02 -3.52 47.11
CA GLY A 92 0.82 -2.71 47.36
C GLY A 92 0.07 -2.36 46.08
N ARG A 93 -1.26 -2.50 46.11
CA ARG A 93 -2.21 -2.46 44.99
C ARG A 93 -2.39 -1.08 44.32
N MET A 94 -2.83 -1.12 43.06
CA MET A 94 -3.76 -0.20 42.34
C MET A 94 -3.26 1.05 41.60
N THR A 95 -3.81 1.18 40.37
CA THR A 95 -4.12 2.34 39.51
C THR A 95 -3.04 2.99 38.64
N GLU A 96 -3.36 3.10 37.33
CA GLU A 96 -2.66 3.85 36.27
C GLU A 96 -2.26 5.28 36.68
N PRO A 97 -1.19 5.85 36.10
CA PRO A 97 -1.02 7.29 36.03
C PRO A 97 -1.49 7.86 34.68
N ARG A 98 -2.52 8.72 34.78
CA ARG A 98 -2.96 9.68 33.77
C ARG A 98 -1.95 10.81 33.58
N ASN A 99 -1.93 11.32 32.34
CA ASN A 99 -1.61 12.68 31.90
C ASN A 99 -0.16 13.19 31.97
N TYR A 100 0.41 13.40 30.77
CA TYR A 100 1.19 14.60 30.46
C TYR A 100 0.83 15.09 29.04
N ALA A 101 0.04 16.15 28.96
CA ALA A 101 -0.07 17.01 27.78
C ALA A 101 0.38 18.42 28.20
N PRO A 102 1.35 19.06 27.53
CA PRO A 102 1.67 20.46 27.77
C PRO A 102 0.62 21.36 27.12
N ARG A 103 0.04 22.26 27.91
CA ARG A 103 -0.65 23.47 27.44
C ARG A 103 0.33 24.64 27.36
N THR A 104 0.25 25.43 26.29
CA THR A 104 0.54 26.90 26.18
C THR A 104 0.32 27.29 24.69
N SER A 105 -0.29 28.39 24.23
CA SER A 105 -0.92 29.58 24.83
C SER A 105 -1.71 30.35 23.74
N GLY A 106 -2.94 30.80 24.07
CA GLY A 106 -3.51 32.14 23.76
C GLY A 106 -4.00 32.55 22.36
N LYS A 107 -5.32 32.58 22.15
CA LYS A 107 -6.18 33.80 22.03
C LYS A 107 -7.67 33.40 22.14
N PRO A 108 -8.57 34.20 22.77
CA PRO A 108 -9.97 33.85 22.95
C PRO A 108 -10.76 34.21 21.68
N LEU A 109 -11.47 33.25 21.10
CA LEU A 109 -12.51 33.53 20.10
C LEU A 109 -13.87 33.46 20.81
N GLY A 110 -14.63 34.54 20.65
CA GLY A 110 -15.94 34.73 21.27
C GLY A 110 -16.94 33.65 20.88
N GLN A 111 -17.88 33.39 21.79
CA GLN A 111 -19.04 32.55 21.56
C GLN A 111 -20.03 33.28 20.65
N GLU A 112 -19.85 33.16 19.34
CA GLU A 112 -20.94 33.35 18.37
C GLU A 112 -21.00 32.14 17.43
N PRO A 113 -22.21 31.63 17.10
CA PRO A 113 -22.34 30.54 16.15
C PRO A 113 -21.92 31.01 14.75
N PRO A 114 -21.30 30.13 13.93
CA PRO A 114 -20.87 30.50 12.59
C PRO A 114 -22.06 30.90 11.70
N PRO A 115 -21.90 31.91 10.83
CA PRO A 115 -22.98 32.38 9.97
C PRO A 115 -23.36 31.33 8.90
N ARG A 116 -24.66 31.24 8.59
CA ARG A 116 -25.16 30.37 7.52
C ARG A 116 -24.64 30.85 6.16
N PHE A 117 -24.06 29.93 5.39
CA PHE A 117 -23.66 30.21 4.01
C PHE A 117 -24.87 30.24 3.08
N ASN A 118 -25.09 31.39 2.44
CA ASN A 118 -25.95 31.53 1.27
C ASN A 118 -25.05 31.78 0.04
N LEU A 119 -25.28 31.01 -1.03
CA LEU A 119 -24.56 31.08 -2.29
C LEU A 119 -25.17 32.14 -3.21
N SER A 120 -24.59 33.34 -3.20
CA SER A 120 -24.75 34.30 -4.30
C SER A 120 -23.54 35.23 -4.33
N VAL A 121 -22.73 35.09 -5.38
CA VAL A 121 -21.53 35.88 -5.66
C VAL A 121 -21.92 37.16 -6.40
N VAL A 122 -21.61 38.35 -5.86
CA VAL A 122 -21.39 39.60 -6.64
C VAL A 122 -20.38 40.50 -5.86
N PRO A 123 -19.45 41.23 -6.51
CA PRO A 123 -18.20 41.68 -5.91
C PRO A 123 -18.24 43.05 -5.22
N TYR A 124 -17.18 43.31 -4.45
CA TYR A 124 -16.91 44.47 -3.58
C TYR A 124 -17.08 45.87 -4.21
N GLY A 125 -17.62 46.80 -3.42
CA GLY A 125 -17.34 48.24 -3.53
C GLY A 125 -18.30 49.16 -2.78
N GLY A 126 -17.84 49.72 -1.64
CA GLY A 126 -18.11 51.12 -1.25
C GLY A 126 -19.41 51.50 -0.53
N GLN A 127 -19.36 51.49 0.81
CA GLN A 127 -19.65 52.63 1.70
C GLN A 127 -21.00 53.39 1.60
N GLY A 128 -21.77 53.36 2.70
CA GLY A 128 -22.49 54.55 3.19
C GLY A 128 -24.01 54.46 3.34
N ASP A 129 -24.42 54.60 4.60
CA ASP A 129 -25.65 55.19 5.13
C ASP A 129 -26.95 54.38 5.36
N ASN A 130 -27.29 54.41 6.67
CA ASN A 130 -28.58 54.20 7.31
C ASN A 130 -29.73 54.92 6.60
N LYS A 131 -30.87 54.22 6.46
CA LYS A 131 -32.22 54.69 6.87
C LYS A 131 -33.29 53.63 6.56
N ASP A 132 -33.87 53.06 7.62
CA ASP A 132 -35.32 52.78 7.70
C ASP A 132 -36.03 54.17 7.84
N PRO A 133 -37.36 54.38 7.66
CA PRO A 133 -38.45 53.40 7.64
C PRO A 133 -39.63 53.72 6.69
N PHE A 134 -40.61 52.81 6.70
CA PHE A 134 -42.03 52.98 6.31
C PHE A 134 -42.50 54.42 6.03
N HIS A 135 -42.92 54.69 4.78
CA HIS A 135 -44.02 55.63 4.52
C HIS A 135 -44.76 55.31 3.21
N ASP A 136 -46.08 55.35 3.35
CA ASP A 136 -47.22 55.28 2.44
C ASP A 136 -47.09 55.67 0.95
N GLY A 137 -47.95 55.03 0.16
CA GLY A 137 -49.13 55.77 -0.32
C GLY A 137 -49.20 56.12 -1.81
N ASN A 138 -50.23 55.53 -2.44
CA ASN A 138 -51.01 56.02 -3.59
C ASN A 138 -50.38 56.13 -4.99
N GLY A 139 -51.07 55.46 -5.93
CA GLY A 139 -51.92 56.21 -6.85
C GLY A 139 -51.52 56.29 -8.33
N ALA A 140 -52.04 55.34 -9.09
CA ALA A 140 -52.68 55.50 -10.42
C ALA A 140 -51.86 55.78 -11.70
N SER A 141 -52.32 55.07 -12.74
CA SER A 141 -52.41 55.41 -14.18
C SER A 141 -51.16 55.32 -15.08
N GLY A 142 -51.10 54.22 -15.85
CA GLY A 142 -51.29 54.23 -17.31
C GLY A 142 -50.18 54.78 -18.20
N GLY A 143 -49.55 53.90 -19.00
CA GLY A 143 -48.74 54.30 -20.16
C GLY A 143 -48.01 53.14 -20.82
N VAL A 144 -48.55 52.64 -21.93
CA VAL A 144 -47.94 51.65 -22.83
C VAL A 144 -46.87 52.34 -23.68
N VAL A 145 -45.61 51.90 -23.63
CA VAL A 145 -44.59 52.16 -24.66
C VAL A 145 -43.70 50.92 -24.80
N GLY A 146 -43.57 50.42 -26.04
CA GLY A 146 -42.94 49.15 -26.38
C GLY A 146 -41.41 49.13 -26.29
N HIS A 147 -40.87 47.95 -25.95
CA HIS A 147 -39.45 47.64 -26.01
C HIS A 147 -39.12 46.84 -27.30
N PRO A 148 -37.96 47.07 -27.93
CA PRO A 148 -37.48 46.30 -29.08
C PRO A 148 -36.95 44.91 -28.63
N PRO A 149 -36.85 43.92 -29.54
CA PRO A 149 -36.41 42.58 -29.17
C PRO A 149 -34.91 42.58 -28.82
N VAL A 150 -34.61 42.17 -27.59
CA VAL A 150 -33.24 41.92 -27.13
C VAL A 150 -32.73 40.67 -27.83
N VAL A 151 -31.69 40.86 -28.63
CA VAL A 151 -30.84 39.81 -29.20
C VAL A 151 -30.37 38.89 -28.08
N VAL A 152 -30.64 37.60 -28.22
CA VAL A 152 -30.19 36.53 -27.29
C VAL A 152 -28.66 36.48 -27.34
N GLY A 153 -28.04 37.25 -26.45
CA GLY A 153 -26.61 37.20 -26.17
C GLY A 153 -26.25 35.87 -25.52
N SER A 154 -25.34 35.16 -26.15
CA SER A 154 -24.70 33.93 -25.68
C SER A 154 -24.33 33.99 -24.20
N VAL A 155 -24.86 33.05 -23.42
CA VAL A 155 -24.49 32.81 -22.03
C VAL A 155 -22.99 32.52 -21.96
N PRO A 156 -22.22 33.14 -21.04
CA PRO A 156 -20.81 32.80 -20.85
C PRO A 156 -20.70 31.34 -20.41
N GLN A 157 -19.97 30.56 -21.19
CA GLN A 157 -19.70 29.16 -20.95
C GLN A 157 -18.80 29.04 -19.71
N CYS A 158 -19.42 28.98 -18.52
CA CYS A 158 -18.78 28.39 -17.35
C CYS A 158 -18.26 27.02 -17.80
N ALA A 159 -16.95 26.80 -17.67
CA ALA A 159 -16.25 25.63 -18.21
C ALA A 159 -17.04 24.35 -17.89
N GLN A 160 -17.79 23.85 -18.87
CA GLN A 160 -18.30 22.50 -18.81
C GLN A 160 -17.06 21.64 -18.67
N VAL A 161 -16.88 20.98 -17.51
CA VAL A 161 -15.91 19.91 -17.37
C VAL A 161 -16.25 18.93 -18.48
N GLN A 162 -15.45 18.96 -19.55
CA GLN A 162 -15.74 18.16 -20.73
C GLN A 162 -15.70 16.70 -20.28
N ARG A 163 -16.87 16.05 -20.34
CA ARG A 163 -16.96 14.62 -20.09
C ARG A 163 -15.96 13.92 -21.00
N SER A 164 -15.19 13.00 -20.43
CA SER A 164 -14.31 12.15 -21.20
C SER A 164 -15.09 11.43 -22.27
N GLU A 165 -14.43 11.17 -23.40
CA GLU A 165 -15.03 10.42 -24.51
C GLU A 165 -15.55 9.05 -24.05
N LYS A 166 -14.87 8.44 -23.06
CA LYS A 166 -15.30 7.18 -22.45
C LYS A 166 -16.63 7.32 -21.71
N LEU A 167 -16.80 8.35 -20.87
CA LEU A 167 -18.07 8.60 -20.20
C LEU A 167 -19.17 8.94 -21.21
N ARG A 168 -18.86 9.74 -22.24
CA ARG A 168 -19.82 10.06 -23.31
C ARG A 168 -20.33 8.80 -24.01
N ARG A 169 -19.44 7.86 -24.37
CA ARG A 169 -19.81 6.58 -24.98
C ARG A 169 -20.62 5.69 -24.05
N LEU A 170 -20.23 5.61 -22.78
CA LEU A 170 -20.96 4.81 -21.79
C LEU A 170 -22.40 5.28 -21.60
N LEU A 171 -22.62 6.60 -21.66
CA LEU A 171 -23.94 7.22 -21.51
C LEU A 171 -24.67 7.45 -22.84
N ALA A 172 -24.09 7.05 -23.98
CA ALA A 172 -24.69 7.21 -25.30
C ALA A 172 -25.79 6.15 -25.56
N THR A 173 -26.75 6.08 -24.64
CA THR A 173 -27.94 5.24 -24.75
C THR A 173 -29.19 6.13 -24.85
N PRO A 174 -30.31 5.64 -25.40
CA PRO A 174 -31.55 6.41 -25.48
C PRO A 174 -32.07 6.90 -24.11
N SER A 175 -31.82 6.13 -23.05
CA SER A 175 -32.19 6.48 -21.67
C SER A 175 -31.16 7.35 -20.95
N GLY A 176 -30.00 7.62 -21.55
CA GLY A 176 -28.88 8.34 -20.90
C GLY A 176 -28.18 7.56 -19.79
N VAL A 177 -28.48 6.27 -19.63
CA VAL A 177 -27.88 5.35 -18.66
C VAL A 177 -27.57 4.00 -19.33
N PRO A 178 -26.41 3.36 -19.06
CA PRO A 178 -26.07 2.06 -19.63
C PRO A 178 -26.92 0.95 -19.01
N SER A 179 -27.01 -0.20 -19.69
CA SER A 179 -27.51 -1.43 -19.08
C SER A 179 -26.55 -1.92 -18.00
N PHE A 180 -27.03 -2.72 -17.04
CA PHE A 180 -26.19 -3.38 -16.05
C PHE A 180 -25.05 -4.18 -16.69
N SER A 181 -25.35 -4.97 -17.72
CA SER A 181 -24.36 -5.76 -18.47
C SER A 181 -23.29 -4.87 -19.12
N THR A 182 -23.70 -3.77 -19.75
CA THR A 182 -22.76 -2.79 -20.34
C THR A 182 -21.88 -2.14 -19.29
N ALA A 183 -22.43 -1.77 -18.13
CA ALA A 183 -21.67 -1.15 -17.04
C ALA A 183 -20.69 -2.12 -16.36
N MET A 184 -21.04 -3.40 -16.24
CA MET A 184 -20.16 -4.42 -15.66
C MET A 184 -19.12 -4.98 -16.65
N HIS A 185 -19.23 -4.64 -17.94
CA HIS A 185 -18.26 -5.07 -18.94
C HIS A 185 -16.83 -4.60 -18.57
N PRO A 186 -15.79 -5.46 -18.66
CA PRO A 186 -14.41 -5.12 -18.24
C PRO A 186 -13.81 -3.86 -18.88
N ASP A 187 -14.30 -3.49 -20.07
CA ASP A 187 -13.89 -2.26 -20.77
C ASP A 187 -14.50 -0.99 -20.17
N ASN A 188 -15.64 -1.08 -19.49
CA ASN A 188 -16.35 0.06 -18.90
C ASN A 188 -16.20 0.13 -17.38
N PHE A 189 -16.05 -1.02 -16.72
CA PHE A 189 -15.96 -1.11 -15.28
C PHE A 189 -14.61 -0.56 -14.76
N PRO A 190 -14.62 0.47 -13.88
CA PRO A 190 -13.43 1.25 -13.58
C PRO A 190 -12.65 0.77 -12.35
N PHE A 191 -13.12 -0.25 -11.64
CA PHE A 191 -12.51 -0.70 -10.39
C PHE A 191 -11.70 -1.98 -10.58
N VAL A 192 -10.62 -2.09 -9.80
CA VAL A 192 -9.72 -3.25 -9.76
C VAL A 192 -9.26 -3.55 -8.33
N GLU A 193 -8.80 -4.77 -8.11
CA GLU A 193 -8.08 -5.15 -6.89
C GLU A 193 -6.59 -4.79 -7.09
N SER A 194 -6.15 -3.63 -6.55
CA SER A 194 -4.79 -3.10 -6.80
C SER A 194 -3.68 -4.10 -6.51
N CYS A 195 -3.81 -4.85 -5.41
CA CYS A 195 -2.79 -5.78 -4.96
C CYS A 195 -2.55 -6.92 -5.96
N ARG A 196 -3.59 -7.38 -6.68
CA ARG A 196 -3.46 -8.43 -7.72
C ARG A 196 -2.78 -7.97 -9.00
N THR A 197 -2.68 -6.66 -9.22
CA THR A 197 -1.96 -6.12 -10.38
C THR A 197 -0.45 -6.22 -10.21
N ASP A 198 0.02 -6.44 -8.98
CA ASP A 198 1.43 -6.66 -8.67
C ASP A 198 1.89 -8.01 -9.23
N LYS A 199 3.05 -8.00 -9.90
CA LYS A 199 3.62 -9.19 -10.52
C LYS A 199 4.98 -9.47 -9.91
N ALA A 200 5.18 -10.71 -9.48
CA ALA A 200 6.49 -11.18 -9.08
C ALA A 200 7.42 -11.16 -10.30
N ILE A 201 8.57 -10.49 -10.17
CA ILE A 201 9.60 -10.40 -11.20
C ILE A 201 10.88 -11.00 -10.63
N ASN A 202 11.53 -11.84 -11.43
CA ASN A 202 12.83 -12.43 -11.10
C ASN A 202 13.92 -11.69 -11.85
N HIS A 203 14.91 -11.19 -11.11
CA HIS A 203 16.08 -10.53 -11.65
C HIS A 203 17.34 -11.39 -11.48
N GLY A 204 18.43 -11.01 -12.13
CA GLY A 204 19.74 -11.53 -11.74
C GLY A 204 20.10 -10.99 -10.35
N VAL A 205 20.56 -11.82 -9.43
CA VAL A 205 20.83 -11.37 -8.06
C VAL A 205 22.25 -11.75 -7.65
N VAL A 206 22.96 -10.80 -7.07
CA VAL A 206 24.27 -11.03 -6.43
C VAL A 206 24.11 -10.78 -4.94
N LYS A 207 24.71 -11.65 -4.12
CA LYS A 207 24.83 -11.45 -2.68
C LYS A 207 26.25 -11.00 -2.35
N ILE A 208 26.37 -9.94 -1.58
CA ILE A 208 27.63 -9.42 -1.05
C ILE A 208 27.64 -9.72 0.44
N ARG A 209 28.50 -10.65 0.84
CA ARG A 209 28.62 -11.11 2.23
C ARG A 209 29.70 -10.32 2.97
N ASN A 210 29.62 -10.36 4.30
CA ASN A 210 30.64 -9.80 5.18
C ASN A 210 30.81 -8.28 5.01
N ILE A 211 29.74 -7.55 4.72
CA ILE A 211 29.79 -6.09 4.59
C ILE A 211 29.99 -5.42 5.97
N PRO A 212 30.64 -4.25 6.04
CA PRO A 212 30.63 -3.42 7.25
C PRO A 212 29.19 -3.11 7.72
N PHE A 213 28.96 -3.01 9.03
CA PHE A 213 27.62 -2.66 9.53
C PHE A 213 27.15 -1.30 9.02
N ALA A 214 28.10 -0.38 8.85
CA ALA A 214 27.85 0.98 8.38
C ALA A 214 27.73 1.13 6.85
N THR A 215 27.71 0.02 6.09
CA THR A 215 27.68 0.06 4.63
C THR A 215 26.47 0.83 4.12
N LYS A 216 26.72 1.75 3.19
CA LYS A 216 25.70 2.58 2.54
C LYS A 216 25.37 2.04 1.16
N ARG A 217 24.13 2.28 0.71
CA ARG A 217 23.67 1.97 -0.65
C ARG A 217 24.64 2.48 -1.73
N ALA A 218 25.08 3.73 -1.61
CA ALA A 218 25.97 4.36 -2.58
C ALA A 218 27.34 3.65 -2.67
N GLU A 219 27.85 3.11 -1.56
CA GLU A 219 29.11 2.35 -1.53
C GLU A 219 28.96 1.02 -2.25
N VAL A 220 27.83 0.33 -2.08
CA VAL A 220 27.51 -0.91 -2.82
C VAL A 220 27.46 -0.65 -4.33
N ILE A 221 26.82 0.45 -4.76
CA ILE A 221 26.75 0.82 -6.17
C ILE A 221 28.15 1.17 -6.71
N ALA A 222 28.93 1.95 -5.96
CA ALA A 222 30.29 2.32 -6.34
C ALA A 222 31.20 1.09 -6.45
N PHE A 223 31.07 0.14 -5.52
CA PHE A 223 31.79 -1.13 -5.50
C PHE A 223 31.54 -1.98 -6.75
N LEU A 224 30.28 -2.08 -7.19
CA LEU A 224 29.93 -2.80 -8.43
C LEU A 224 30.36 -2.05 -9.69
N GLY A 225 30.49 -0.72 -9.61
CA GLY A 225 30.91 0.14 -10.70
C GLY A 225 29.82 0.41 -11.73
N ARG A 226 30.01 1.47 -12.53
CA ARG A 226 29.01 2.00 -13.48
C ARG A 226 28.56 1.00 -14.56
N ASN A 227 29.43 0.06 -14.94
CA ASN A 227 29.15 -0.92 -15.99
C ASN A 227 28.51 -2.21 -15.46
N SER A 228 28.03 -2.22 -14.22
CA SER A 228 27.45 -3.41 -13.59
C SER A 228 26.09 -3.82 -14.13
N ARG A 229 25.36 -2.95 -14.83
CA ARG A 229 24.02 -3.25 -15.37
C ARG A 229 23.01 -3.67 -14.27
N ILE A 230 23.14 -3.07 -13.08
CA ILE A 230 22.12 -3.14 -12.03
C ILE A 230 20.81 -2.48 -12.50
N LEU A 231 19.68 -2.78 -11.86
CA LEU A 231 18.41 -2.11 -12.19
C LEU A 231 18.50 -0.60 -11.94
N ASN A 232 17.52 0.13 -12.47
CA ASN A 232 17.46 1.57 -12.27
C ASN A 232 17.20 1.92 -10.80
N ASP A 233 17.66 3.10 -10.37
CA ASP A 233 17.46 3.58 -9.00
C ASP A 233 15.98 3.63 -8.59
N ALA A 234 15.07 3.89 -9.54
CA ALA A 234 13.63 3.88 -9.32
C ALA A 234 13.08 2.49 -8.94
N ASP A 235 13.78 1.42 -9.30
CA ASP A 235 13.38 0.04 -8.99
C ASP A 235 13.86 -0.43 -7.62
N GLU A 236 14.72 0.36 -6.97
CA GLU A 236 15.36 0.07 -5.67
C GLU A 236 16.20 -1.23 -5.67
N PRO A 237 17.24 -1.34 -6.52
CA PRO A 237 17.99 -2.59 -6.77
C PRO A 237 18.85 -3.09 -5.60
N VAL A 238 19.16 -2.24 -4.62
CA VAL A 238 20.11 -2.56 -3.55
C VAL A 238 19.34 -2.78 -2.26
N HIS A 239 19.44 -4.00 -1.73
CA HIS A 239 18.77 -4.43 -0.51
C HIS A 239 19.81 -4.78 0.54
N ILE A 240 20.08 -3.87 1.47
CA ILE A 240 20.94 -4.14 2.61
C ILE A 240 20.08 -4.72 3.73
N ILE A 241 20.26 -6.01 4.02
CA ILE A 241 19.41 -6.72 4.96
C ILE A 241 19.69 -6.25 6.39
N MET A 242 18.63 -6.06 7.15
CA MET A 242 18.65 -5.68 8.56
C MET A 242 17.70 -6.58 9.31
N GLU A 243 18.15 -7.14 10.43
CA GLU A 243 17.27 -7.82 11.37
C GLU A 243 16.40 -6.78 12.08
N ARG A 244 15.08 -6.82 11.86
CA ARG A 244 14.14 -5.77 12.29
C ARG A 244 13.98 -5.62 13.80
N VAL A 245 14.37 -6.64 14.57
CA VAL A 245 14.27 -6.63 16.05
C VAL A 245 15.54 -6.06 16.69
N THR A 246 16.72 -6.41 16.16
CA THR A 246 18.01 -6.03 16.77
C THR A 246 18.65 -4.82 16.11
N SER A 247 18.15 -4.40 14.93
CA SER A 247 18.76 -3.45 14.00
C SER A 247 20.07 -3.86 13.35
N LYS A 248 20.52 -5.11 13.56
CA LYS A 248 21.81 -5.54 13.05
C LYS A 248 21.81 -5.61 11.53
N THR A 249 22.80 -4.96 10.91
CA THR A 249 23.11 -5.10 9.49
C THR A 249 23.64 -6.49 9.20
N MET A 250 23.08 -7.12 8.18
CA MET A 250 23.49 -8.44 7.68
C MET A 250 24.15 -8.27 6.30
N ASP A 251 23.93 -9.21 5.38
CA ASP A 251 24.47 -9.17 4.02
C ASP A 251 23.67 -8.21 3.12
N ALA A 252 24.24 -7.85 1.96
CA ALA A 252 23.54 -7.06 0.94
C ALA A 252 23.23 -7.90 -0.29
N TYR A 253 22.11 -7.59 -0.94
CA TYR A 253 21.74 -8.13 -2.23
C TYR A 253 21.64 -7.00 -3.25
N VAL A 254 22.00 -7.30 -4.49
CA VAL A 254 21.85 -6.36 -5.61
C VAL A 254 21.20 -7.05 -6.79
N GLU A 255 20.16 -6.41 -7.33
CA GLU A 255 19.42 -6.87 -8.50
C GLU A 255 19.98 -6.28 -9.80
N PHE A 256 20.11 -7.15 -10.80
CA PHE A 256 20.67 -6.91 -12.11
C PHE A 256 19.59 -7.07 -13.18
N CYS A 257 19.78 -6.38 -14.32
CA CYS A 257 18.87 -6.47 -15.46
C CYS A 257 18.68 -7.93 -15.92
N THR A 258 19.76 -8.71 -15.92
CA THR A 258 19.75 -10.11 -16.34
C THR A 258 20.62 -10.98 -15.42
N LEU A 259 20.38 -12.29 -15.46
CA LEU A 259 21.24 -13.27 -14.78
C LEU A 259 22.68 -13.24 -15.31
N GLU A 260 22.85 -13.04 -16.61
CA GLU A 260 24.17 -12.97 -17.25
C GLU A 260 24.99 -11.78 -16.71
N ASP A 261 24.36 -10.63 -16.51
CA ASP A 261 25.01 -9.44 -15.93
C ASP A 261 25.48 -9.71 -14.49
N ALA A 262 24.65 -10.41 -13.69
CA ALA A 262 25.02 -10.85 -12.34
C ALA A 262 26.21 -11.82 -12.36
N MET A 263 26.21 -12.81 -13.26
CA MET A 263 27.32 -13.75 -13.44
C MET A 263 28.63 -13.04 -13.80
N LYS A 264 28.59 -12.07 -14.73
CA LYS A 264 29.75 -11.25 -15.11
C LYS A 264 30.29 -10.45 -13.94
N ALA A 265 29.42 -9.91 -13.08
CA ALA A 265 29.84 -9.16 -11.89
C ALA A 265 30.61 -10.06 -10.90
N VAL A 266 30.14 -11.29 -10.68
CA VAL A 266 30.79 -12.29 -9.82
C VAL A 266 32.11 -12.78 -10.43
N GLU A 267 32.14 -13.08 -11.73
CA GLU A 267 33.35 -13.51 -12.42
C GLU A 267 34.45 -12.45 -12.36
N ARG A 268 34.10 -11.17 -12.56
CA ARG A 268 35.02 -10.05 -12.42
C ARG A 268 35.60 -9.95 -11.00
N HIS A 269 34.77 -10.15 -9.98
CA HIS A 269 35.25 -10.19 -8.60
C HIS A 269 36.23 -11.36 -8.38
N ASN A 270 35.90 -12.56 -8.84
CA ASN A 270 36.75 -13.74 -8.72
C ASN A 270 38.10 -13.56 -9.45
N ASN A 271 38.10 -12.96 -10.63
CA ASN A 271 39.32 -12.66 -11.38
C ASN A 271 40.19 -11.63 -10.65
N ASN A 272 39.60 -10.63 -10.03
CA ASN A 272 40.32 -9.66 -9.20
C ASN A 272 40.96 -10.35 -7.98
N VAL A 273 40.20 -11.20 -7.27
CA VAL A 273 40.68 -11.96 -6.12
C VAL A 273 41.85 -12.88 -6.52
N ARG A 274 41.72 -13.62 -7.62
CA ARG A 274 42.80 -14.46 -8.18
C ARG A 274 44.05 -13.66 -8.56
N SER A 275 43.87 -12.41 -8.97
CA SER A 275 44.96 -11.47 -9.28
C SER A 275 45.56 -10.81 -8.02
N GLY A 276 45.20 -11.27 -6.82
CA GLY A 276 45.64 -10.71 -5.53
C GLY A 276 44.91 -9.44 -5.10
N ARG A 277 43.97 -8.93 -5.92
CA ARG A 277 43.19 -7.71 -5.66
C ARG A 277 41.87 -8.04 -4.99
N HIS A 278 41.93 -8.23 -3.67
CA HIS A 278 40.74 -8.47 -2.85
C HIS A 278 39.81 -7.25 -2.90
N SER A 279 38.55 -7.46 -3.29
CA SER A 279 37.57 -6.36 -3.30
C SER A 279 37.13 -6.05 -1.87
N ARG A 280 37.01 -4.76 -1.54
CA ARG A 280 36.69 -4.28 -0.19
C ARG A 280 35.53 -3.30 -0.22
N LEU A 281 34.74 -3.30 0.85
CA LEU A 281 33.80 -2.23 1.19
C LEU A 281 34.33 -1.57 2.46
N GLY A 282 34.71 -0.30 2.37
CA GLY A 282 35.55 0.35 3.38
C GLY A 282 36.83 -0.44 3.62
N ASP A 283 37.14 -0.74 4.88
CA ASP A 283 38.33 -1.52 5.24
C ASP A 283 38.10 -3.04 5.21
N ARG A 284 36.85 -3.49 5.03
CA ARG A 284 36.48 -4.91 5.16
C ARG A 284 36.56 -5.63 3.81
N PRO A 285 37.30 -6.75 3.71
CA PRO A 285 37.21 -7.62 2.54
C PRO A 285 35.83 -8.26 2.47
N VAL A 286 35.24 -8.26 1.28
CA VAL A 286 33.88 -8.77 1.06
C VAL A 286 33.91 -9.93 0.07
N GLU A 287 32.96 -10.84 0.23
CA GLU A 287 32.74 -11.95 -0.69
C GLU A 287 31.55 -11.63 -1.58
N VAL A 288 31.68 -11.88 -2.88
CA VAL A 288 30.63 -11.65 -3.87
C VAL A 288 30.25 -12.98 -4.48
N GLU A 289 29.01 -13.40 -4.28
CA GLU A 289 28.49 -14.68 -4.79
C GLU A 289 27.25 -14.48 -5.66
N LEU A 290 27.08 -15.37 -6.64
CA LEU A 290 25.85 -15.44 -7.40
C LEU A 290 24.73 -15.92 -6.47
N SER A 291 23.58 -15.25 -6.51
CA SER A 291 22.43 -15.58 -5.68
C SER A 291 21.16 -15.65 -6.53
N SER A 292 20.02 -15.73 -5.86
CA SER A 292 18.71 -15.81 -6.50
C SER A 292 17.70 -14.90 -5.82
N GLN A 293 16.64 -14.58 -6.55
CA GLN A 293 15.50 -13.87 -5.99
C GLN A 293 14.93 -14.60 -4.77
N ALA A 294 14.89 -15.93 -4.79
CA ALA A 294 14.43 -16.75 -3.66
C ALA A 294 15.24 -16.52 -2.37
N HIS A 295 16.58 -16.44 -2.49
CA HIS A 295 17.43 -16.17 -1.34
C HIS A 295 17.22 -14.75 -0.79
N LEU A 296 17.09 -13.76 -1.67
CA LEU A 296 16.74 -12.40 -1.27
C LEU A 296 15.40 -12.35 -0.52
N MET A 297 14.36 -13.00 -1.05
CA MET A 297 13.04 -13.02 -0.41
C MET A 297 13.06 -13.72 0.95
N ARG A 298 13.77 -14.84 1.07
CA ARG A 298 13.96 -15.54 2.34
C ARG A 298 14.60 -14.65 3.41
N ASP A 299 15.65 -13.91 3.03
CA ASP A 299 16.38 -13.06 3.98
C ASP A 299 15.61 -11.75 4.27
N LEU A 300 14.73 -11.29 3.36
CA LEU A 300 13.82 -10.15 3.60
C LEU A 300 12.62 -10.50 4.48
N PHE A 301 12.11 -11.74 4.39
CA PHE A 301 10.95 -12.22 5.12
C PHE A 301 11.28 -13.46 5.98
N PRO A 302 12.20 -13.32 6.95
CA PRO A 302 12.72 -14.47 7.70
C PRO A 302 11.67 -15.17 8.57
N LEU A 303 10.61 -14.45 8.98
CA LEU A 303 9.52 -15.00 9.79
C LEU A 303 8.36 -15.59 8.97
N ALA A 304 8.46 -15.59 7.64
CA ALA A 304 7.49 -16.23 6.76
C ALA A 304 7.61 -17.76 6.78
N ALA A 305 7.32 -18.35 7.94
CA ALA A 305 7.33 -19.80 8.14
C ALA A 305 6.36 -20.50 7.16
N GLY A 306 6.64 -21.76 6.82
CA GLY A 306 5.77 -22.52 5.92
C GLY A 306 5.78 -22.06 4.46
N VAL A 307 6.72 -21.19 4.06
CA VAL A 307 6.90 -20.72 2.68
C VAL A 307 8.18 -21.28 2.08
N LEU A 308 8.09 -21.75 0.85
CA LEU A 308 9.22 -22.04 -0.03
C LEU A 308 9.25 -20.94 -1.09
N TRP A 309 10.38 -20.27 -1.27
CA TRP A 309 10.51 -19.19 -2.25
C TRP A 309 10.95 -19.75 -3.60
N ASN A 310 10.08 -19.65 -4.61
CA ASN A 310 10.39 -19.92 -6.00
C ASN A 310 10.59 -18.60 -6.76
N GLY A 311 11.84 -18.14 -6.75
CA GLY A 311 12.15 -16.77 -7.14
C GLY A 311 11.47 -15.75 -6.20
N ALA A 312 10.80 -14.74 -6.76
CA ALA A 312 9.97 -13.79 -6.01
C ALA A 312 8.61 -14.36 -5.57
N THR A 313 8.24 -15.55 -6.04
CA THR A 313 6.91 -16.13 -5.81
C THR A 313 6.93 -17.06 -4.58
N PRO A 314 6.10 -16.83 -3.55
CA PRO A 314 5.95 -17.75 -2.43
C PRO A 314 5.12 -18.98 -2.82
N GLU A 315 5.61 -20.16 -2.45
CA GLU A 315 4.91 -21.45 -2.50
C GLU A 315 4.63 -21.91 -1.07
N PHE A 316 3.36 -22.19 -0.75
CA PHE A 316 2.94 -22.48 0.63
C PHE A 316 2.96 -23.99 0.89
N LYS A 317 3.61 -24.39 1.99
CA LYS A 317 3.53 -25.76 2.46
C LYS A 317 2.10 -26.09 2.91
N PRO A 318 1.66 -27.35 2.77
CA PRO A 318 0.40 -27.81 3.34
C PRO A 318 0.34 -27.55 4.84
N HIS A 319 -0.86 -27.27 5.35
CA HIS A 319 -1.07 -27.08 6.77
C HIS A 319 -0.72 -28.36 7.55
N ASN A 320 0.22 -28.26 8.50
CA ASN A 320 0.62 -29.34 9.37
C ASN A 320 0.09 -29.10 10.80
N PRO A 321 -0.93 -29.84 11.26
CA PRO A 321 -1.47 -29.66 12.61
C PRO A 321 -0.54 -30.19 13.71
N ARG A 322 0.44 -31.06 13.37
CA ARG A 322 1.40 -31.62 14.34
C ARG A 322 2.53 -30.67 14.67
N GLU A 323 2.86 -29.77 13.74
CA GLU A 323 3.92 -28.77 13.90
C GLU A 323 3.36 -27.37 13.59
N PRO A 324 2.48 -26.81 14.44
CA PRO A 324 1.83 -25.53 14.17
C PRO A 324 2.80 -24.36 13.99
N TRP A 325 4.01 -24.46 14.54
CA TRP A 325 5.06 -23.45 14.42
C TRP A 325 5.67 -23.37 13.01
N GLU A 326 5.60 -24.44 12.22
CA GLU A 326 6.08 -24.48 10.82
C GLU A 326 5.04 -23.96 9.82
N ASN A 327 3.80 -23.74 10.25
CA ASN A 327 2.75 -23.24 9.38
C ASN A 327 2.90 -21.74 9.08
N PHE A 328 2.38 -21.32 7.94
CA PHE A 328 2.36 -19.91 7.56
C PHE A 328 1.53 -19.07 8.54
N LYS A 329 2.18 -18.03 9.10
CA LYS A 329 1.56 -17.06 10.03
C LYS A 329 1.43 -15.66 9.43
N GLY A 330 2.05 -15.42 8.27
CA GLY A 330 2.16 -14.12 7.64
C GLY A 330 3.57 -13.89 7.09
N PHE A 331 3.70 -12.98 6.13
CA PHE A 331 5.01 -12.57 5.60
C PHE A 331 5.82 -11.70 6.58
N ILE A 332 5.11 -10.92 7.40
CA ILE A 332 5.67 -9.99 8.38
C ILE A 332 4.76 -9.87 9.60
N SER A 333 5.32 -9.72 10.79
CA SER A 333 4.54 -9.51 12.02
C SER A 333 4.35 -8.03 12.38
N GLU A 334 3.36 -7.72 13.23
CA GLU A 334 3.18 -6.35 13.74
C GLU A 334 4.38 -5.92 14.61
N GLU A 335 4.93 -6.85 15.39
CA GLU A 335 6.09 -6.62 16.25
C GLU A 335 7.33 -6.25 15.44
N GLU A 336 7.58 -6.90 14.30
CA GLU A 336 8.66 -6.52 13.39
C GLU A 336 8.52 -5.07 12.91
N MET A 337 7.29 -4.62 12.64
CA MET A 337 6.99 -3.25 12.21
C MET A 337 7.11 -2.24 13.34
N VAL A 338 6.67 -2.59 14.55
CA VAL A 338 6.85 -1.77 15.75
C VAL A 338 8.33 -1.60 16.07
N MET A 339 9.12 -2.68 16.04
CA MET A 339 10.55 -2.62 16.33
C MET A 339 11.31 -1.80 15.29
N LEU A 340 10.95 -1.91 14.01
CA LEU A 340 11.53 -1.08 12.95
C LEU A 340 11.35 0.42 13.22
N VAL A 341 10.18 0.83 13.70
CA VAL A 341 9.92 2.23 14.12
C VAL A 341 10.70 2.58 15.39
N LYS A 342 10.73 1.70 16.39
CA LYS A 342 11.44 1.96 17.66
C LYS A 342 12.93 2.22 17.45
N HIS A 343 13.53 1.59 16.45
CA HIS A 343 14.93 1.81 16.10
C HIS A 343 15.27 3.24 15.68
N VAL A 344 14.30 4.01 15.15
CA VAL A 344 14.49 5.43 14.81
C VAL A 344 13.93 6.37 15.88
N GLU A 345 12.88 5.97 16.61
CA GLU A 345 12.32 6.78 17.70
C GLU A 345 13.28 6.87 18.90
N VAL A 346 13.97 5.77 19.18
CA VAL A 346 14.82 5.61 20.37
C VAL A 346 16.22 5.11 19.95
N PRO A 347 16.97 5.90 19.16
CA PRO A 347 18.22 5.43 18.54
C PRO A 347 19.31 5.06 19.56
N HIS A 348 19.28 5.65 20.75
CA HIS A 348 20.22 5.30 21.84
C HIS A 348 20.01 3.89 22.41
N ARG A 349 18.87 3.24 22.14
CA ARG A 349 18.61 1.82 22.46
C ARG A 349 18.96 0.89 21.30
N SER A 350 19.43 1.43 20.18
CA SER A 350 19.65 0.70 18.93
C SER A 350 21.07 0.96 18.42
N PRO A 351 22.09 0.25 18.93
CA PRO A 351 23.49 0.56 18.66
C PRO A 351 23.82 0.57 17.15
N PHE A 352 23.26 -0.36 16.37
CA PHE A 352 23.49 -0.42 14.92
C PHE A 352 22.76 0.71 14.16
N SER A 353 21.51 1.00 14.51
CA SER A 353 20.79 2.14 13.91
C SER A 353 21.40 3.49 14.24
N LYS A 354 22.12 3.62 15.36
CA LYS A 354 22.85 4.84 15.70
C LYS A 354 23.96 5.14 14.69
N GLU A 355 24.68 4.11 14.23
CA GLU A 355 25.75 4.26 13.23
C GLU A 355 25.22 4.41 11.80
N CYS A 356 24.03 3.87 11.53
CA CYS A 356 23.36 3.95 10.23
C CYS A 356 21.88 4.30 10.38
N PRO A 357 21.57 5.58 10.69
CA PRO A 357 20.20 6.01 10.94
C PRO A 357 19.29 5.91 9.70
N GLN A 358 19.86 5.85 8.50
CA GLN A 358 19.14 5.63 7.25
C GLN A 358 18.59 4.20 7.10
N ARG A 359 19.19 3.21 7.78
CA ARG A 359 18.93 1.79 7.48
C ARG A 359 17.49 1.35 7.75
N PRO A 360 16.82 1.74 8.84
CA PRO A 360 15.43 1.36 9.06
C PRO A 360 14.49 1.82 7.92
N TYR A 361 14.77 2.99 7.33
CA TYR A 361 14.02 3.49 6.17
C TYR A 361 14.29 2.68 4.91
N GLU A 362 15.55 2.33 4.65
CA GLU A 362 15.93 1.47 3.51
C GLU A 362 15.38 0.04 3.65
N CYS A 363 15.31 -0.46 4.88
CA CYS A 363 14.67 -1.74 5.21
C CYS A 363 13.17 -1.69 4.91
N LEU A 364 12.47 -0.62 5.31
CA LEU A 364 11.06 -0.45 4.95
C LEU A 364 10.86 -0.33 3.44
N ILE A 365 11.70 0.44 2.72
CA ILE A 365 11.64 0.55 1.26
C ILE A 365 11.74 -0.83 0.61
N SER A 366 12.76 -1.62 0.97
CA SER A 366 12.94 -2.98 0.45
C SER A 366 11.76 -3.88 0.80
N THR A 367 11.25 -3.76 2.03
CA THR A 367 10.08 -4.52 2.50
C THR A 367 8.86 -4.21 1.65
N LEU A 368 8.50 -2.93 1.43
CA LEU A 368 7.33 -2.54 0.64
C LEU A 368 7.46 -2.91 -0.84
N ARG A 369 8.66 -2.79 -1.42
CA ARG A 369 8.95 -3.11 -2.82
C ARG A 369 8.93 -4.60 -3.13
N LYS A 370 9.28 -5.44 -2.14
CA LYS A 370 9.34 -6.90 -2.29
C LYS A 370 8.20 -7.62 -1.59
N PHE A 371 7.27 -6.91 -0.94
CA PHE A 371 6.15 -7.56 -0.27
C PHE A 371 5.26 -8.27 -1.30
N PRO A 372 4.84 -9.54 -1.10
CA PRO A 372 4.06 -10.31 -2.08
C PRO A 372 2.59 -9.88 -2.18
N TRP A 373 2.31 -8.64 -2.57
CA TRP A 373 0.97 -8.04 -2.53
C TRP A 373 -0.09 -8.83 -3.30
N SER A 374 0.29 -9.55 -4.36
CA SER A 374 -0.64 -10.35 -5.17
C SER A 374 -1.26 -11.55 -4.46
N PHE A 375 -0.73 -11.96 -3.31
CA PHE A 375 -1.25 -13.06 -2.47
C PHE A 375 -2.29 -12.56 -1.48
N THR A 376 -3.36 -11.97 -2.01
CA THR A 376 -4.39 -11.30 -1.21
C THR A 376 -5.19 -12.23 -0.30
N ASP A 377 -5.19 -13.54 -0.58
CA ASP A 377 -5.73 -14.60 0.28
C ASP A 377 -4.85 -14.90 1.50
N ARG A 378 -3.60 -14.41 1.52
CA ARG A 378 -2.61 -14.66 2.57
C ARG A 378 -2.21 -13.41 3.34
N ILE A 379 -2.75 -12.25 2.96
CA ILE A 379 -2.48 -10.96 3.59
C ILE A 379 -3.76 -10.51 4.30
N THR A 380 -3.66 -10.21 5.60
CA THR A 380 -4.79 -9.73 6.39
C THR A 380 -4.87 -8.20 6.41
N ILE A 381 -6.04 -7.67 6.75
CA ILE A 381 -6.24 -6.23 6.98
C ILE A 381 -5.26 -5.71 8.05
N SER A 382 -5.08 -6.46 9.15
CA SER A 382 -4.15 -6.11 10.21
C SER A 382 -2.70 -6.05 9.72
N GLN A 383 -2.26 -7.03 8.92
CA GLN A 383 -0.90 -7.05 8.38
C GLN A 383 -0.62 -5.84 7.47
N ARG A 384 -1.56 -5.50 6.58
CA ARG A 384 -1.45 -4.28 5.77
C ARG A 384 -1.42 -3.03 6.66
N ARG A 385 -2.26 -2.98 7.70
CA ARG A 385 -2.31 -1.86 8.64
C ARG A 385 -1.00 -1.67 9.39
N ALA A 386 -0.33 -2.75 9.80
CA ALA A 386 0.98 -2.70 10.44
C ALA A 386 2.04 -2.06 9.54
N LEU A 387 2.11 -2.50 8.27
CA LEU A 387 3.00 -1.91 7.26
C LEU A 387 2.70 -0.42 7.02
N PHE A 388 1.41 -0.08 6.87
CA PHE A 388 1.00 1.30 6.67
C PHE A 388 1.34 2.20 7.86
N LYS A 389 1.02 1.76 9.08
CA LYS A 389 1.33 2.50 10.32
C LYS A 389 2.83 2.74 10.48
N ALA A 390 3.66 1.72 10.27
CA ALA A 390 5.11 1.88 10.30
C ALA A 390 5.59 2.85 9.22
N THR A 391 5.00 2.81 8.03
CA THR A 391 5.31 3.76 6.96
C THR A 391 5.01 5.20 7.36
N CYS A 392 3.82 5.46 7.90
CA CYS A 392 3.44 6.78 8.40
C CYS A 392 4.41 7.31 9.47
N GLU A 393 4.75 6.47 10.46
CA GLU A 393 5.68 6.89 11.52
C GLU A 393 7.08 7.16 10.97
N LEU A 394 7.62 6.28 10.12
CA LEU A 394 8.93 6.48 9.53
C LEU A 394 8.97 7.72 8.62
N VAL A 395 7.95 7.95 7.78
CA VAL A 395 7.83 9.16 6.96
C VAL A 395 7.80 10.41 7.83
N ARG A 396 7.00 10.41 8.90
CA ARG A 396 6.89 11.54 9.85
C ARG A 396 8.22 11.86 10.53
N ILE A 397 8.92 10.83 11.01
CA ILE A 397 10.20 10.99 11.71
C ILE A 397 11.28 11.47 10.73
N LEU A 398 11.35 10.87 9.53
CA LEU A 398 12.32 11.25 8.51
C LEU A 398 12.10 12.69 8.01
N ASN A 399 10.84 13.07 7.75
CA ASN A 399 10.52 14.44 7.34
C ASN A 399 11.00 15.47 8.37
N ARG A 400 10.77 15.19 9.66
CA ARG A 400 11.24 16.04 10.75
C ARG A 400 12.76 16.12 10.79
N ALA A 401 13.47 14.99 10.66
CA ALA A 401 14.93 14.95 10.67
C ALA A 401 15.54 15.73 9.49
N VAL A 402 14.98 15.53 8.29
CA VAL A 402 15.41 16.25 7.06
C VAL A 402 15.16 17.75 7.18
N THR A 403 14.01 18.16 7.70
CA THR A 403 13.65 19.58 7.87
C THR A 403 14.54 20.29 8.88
N LYS A 404 14.92 19.60 9.97
CA LYS A 404 15.84 20.13 10.98
C LYS A 404 17.30 20.10 10.57
N GLY A 405 17.66 19.25 9.61
CA GLY A 405 19.05 19.00 9.24
C GLY A 405 19.81 18.17 10.28
N ASP A 406 19.13 17.25 10.97
CA ASP A 406 19.72 16.46 12.06
C ASP A 406 20.92 15.60 11.60
N ASP A 407 20.84 15.04 10.39
CA ASP A 407 21.95 14.33 9.72
C ASP A 407 21.82 14.49 8.19
N VAL A 408 22.37 15.58 7.66
CA VAL A 408 22.26 15.93 6.24
C VAL A 408 22.93 14.94 5.29
N VAL A 409 23.80 14.06 5.81
CA VAL A 409 24.52 13.07 5.00
C VAL A 409 23.67 11.82 4.84
N ASN A 410 23.13 11.28 5.95
CA ASN A 410 22.42 10.00 5.94
C ASN A 410 20.89 10.16 5.90
N LEU A 411 20.35 11.15 6.62
CA LEU A 411 18.92 11.46 6.69
C LEU A 411 18.60 12.66 5.80
N ASN A 412 18.69 12.42 4.49
CA ASN A 412 18.61 13.47 3.48
C ASN A 412 17.31 13.42 2.66
N MET A 413 17.09 14.47 1.86
CA MET A 413 15.91 14.60 1.00
C MET A 413 15.81 13.48 -0.05
N GLN A 414 16.93 12.89 -0.47
CA GLN A 414 16.91 11.77 -1.41
C GLN A 414 16.29 10.52 -0.76
N LEU A 415 16.67 10.19 0.48
CA LEU A 415 16.06 9.10 1.24
C LEU A 415 14.57 9.34 1.48
N PHE A 416 14.20 10.58 1.84
CA PHE A 416 12.81 10.96 2.03
C PHE A 416 11.98 10.77 0.75
N ARG A 417 12.48 11.24 -0.40
CA ARG A 417 11.82 11.04 -1.69
C ARG A 417 11.68 9.57 -2.06
N ARG A 418 12.71 8.75 -1.83
CA ARG A 418 12.67 7.30 -2.07
C ARG A 418 11.58 6.61 -1.25
N LEU A 419 11.50 6.93 0.05
CA LEU A 419 10.50 6.37 0.95
C LEU A 419 9.08 6.79 0.53
N THR A 420 8.86 8.09 0.29
CA THR A 420 7.55 8.61 -0.12
C THR A 420 7.12 8.05 -1.48
N THR A 421 8.03 7.98 -2.45
CA THR A 421 7.73 7.40 -3.79
C THR A 421 7.37 5.93 -3.67
N THR A 422 8.09 5.17 -2.85
CA THR A 422 7.81 3.76 -2.58
C THR A 422 6.43 3.57 -1.93
N ALA A 423 6.10 4.40 -0.93
CA ALA A 423 4.82 4.35 -0.24
C ALA A 423 3.63 4.70 -1.16
N MET A 424 3.75 5.78 -1.94
CA MET A 424 2.69 6.20 -2.88
C MET A 424 2.50 5.21 -4.04
N SER A 425 3.58 4.53 -4.44
CA SER A 425 3.53 3.49 -5.49
C SER A 425 3.15 2.10 -4.96
N CYS A 426 2.99 1.95 -3.65
CA CYS A 426 2.66 0.67 -3.02
C CYS A 426 1.29 0.15 -3.53
N PRO A 427 1.22 -1.06 -4.11
CA PRO A 427 -0.04 -1.64 -4.58
C PRO A 427 -0.92 -2.13 -3.43
N GLY A 428 -0.34 -2.34 -2.25
CA GLY A 428 -1.04 -2.72 -1.02
C GLY A 428 -1.87 -1.61 -0.38
N PHE A 429 -1.46 -0.35 -0.57
CA PHE A 429 -2.10 0.79 0.09
C PHE A 429 -3.34 1.26 -0.67
N THR A 430 -4.43 1.46 0.07
CA THR A 430 -5.70 1.95 -0.47
C THR A 430 -5.57 3.41 -0.93
N PRO A 431 -6.50 3.90 -1.76
CA PRO A 431 -6.52 5.32 -2.13
C PRO A 431 -6.53 6.25 -0.91
N LEU A 432 -7.29 5.92 0.14
CA LEU A 432 -7.33 6.68 1.39
C LEU A 432 -5.99 6.64 2.14
N MET A 433 -5.34 5.48 2.25
CA MET A 433 -4.01 5.38 2.86
C MET A 433 -2.97 6.24 2.15
N LYS A 434 -3.05 6.31 0.82
CA LYS A 434 -2.18 7.17 0.00
C LYS A 434 -2.53 8.65 0.13
N ASP A 435 -3.81 8.99 0.34
CA ASP A 435 -4.26 10.35 0.63
C ASP A 435 -3.69 10.84 1.98
N ASP A 436 -3.77 10.01 3.03
CA ASP A 436 -3.17 10.30 4.34
C ASP A 436 -1.66 10.59 4.22
N LEU A 437 -0.94 9.77 3.43
CA LEU A 437 0.48 9.97 3.17
C LEU A 437 0.76 11.25 2.38
N ALA A 438 -0.03 11.52 1.34
CA ALA A 438 0.09 12.73 0.53
C ALA A 438 -0.13 13.99 1.37
N TRP A 439 -1.14 13.97 2.25
CA TRP A 439 -1.40 15.04 3.20
C TRP A 439 -0.22 15.23 4.18
N MET A 440 0.30 14.14 4.74
CA MET A 440 1.41 14.17 5.71
C MET A 440 2.69 14.78 5.13
N VAL A 441 2.96 14.56 3.85
CA VAL A 441 4.17 15.07 3.16
C VAL A 441 3.90 16.36 2.38
N ASN A 442 2.71 16.94 2.49
CA ASN A 442 2.28 18.13 1.76
C ASN A 442 2.46 18.00 0.24
N MET A 443 2.05 16.86 -0.32
CA MET A 443 2.14 16.55 -1.75
C MET A 443 1.09 17.31 -2.55
N SER A 444 1.49 17.95 -3.64
CA SER A 444 0.56 18.68 -4.50
C SER A 444 -0.40 17.75 -5.25
N ASP A 445 -1.60 18.22 -5.59
CA ASP A 445 -2.58 17.45 -6.39
C ASP A 445 -1.98 16.93 -7.71
N ALA A 446 -1.13 17.73 -8.34
CA ALA A 446 -0.46 17.35 -9.58
C ALA A 446 0.48 16.16 -9.39
N GLU A 447 1.20 16.09 -8.26
CA GLU A 447 2.05 14.97 -7.91
C GLU A 447 1.23 13.75 -7.49
N GLN A 448 0.17 13.93 -6.71
CA GLN A 448 -0.74 12.85 -6.33
C GLN A 448 -1.32 12.15 -7.57
N ARG A 449 -1.72 12.94 -8.58
CA ARG A 449 -2.22 12.42 -9.87
C ARG A 449 -1.19 11.55 -10.61
N ARG A 450 0.12 11.81 -10.47
CA ARG A 450 1.17 10.96 -11.07
C ARG A 450 1.21 9.56 -10.47
N TYR A 451 0.71 9.39 -9.24
CA TYR A 451 0.56 8.10 -8.58
C TYR A 451 -0.81 7.44 -8.86
N GLY A 452 -1.64 8.05 -9.71
CA GLY A 452 -2.98 7.56 -10.03
C GLY A 452 -4.01 7.78 -8.92
N GLN A 453 -3.77 8.70 -7.98
CA GLN A 453 -4.74 9.03 -6.94
C GLN A 453 -5.98 9.70 -7.56
N PRO A 454 -7.20 9.26 -7.18
CA PRO A 454 -8.43 9.92 -7.59
C PRO A 454 -8.55 11.30 -6.91
N PRO A 455 -9.23 12.29 -7.53
CA PRO A 455 -9.38 13.63 -6.95
C PRO A 455 -9.99 13.65 -5.55
N SER A 456 -10.89 12.72 -5.25
CA SER A 456 -11.55 12.59 -3.95
C SER A 456 -11.02 11.39 -3.15
N ALA A 457 -9.71 11.14 -3.16
CA ALA A 457 -9.11 9.98 -2.48
C ALA A 457 -9.43 9.88 -0.98
N HIS A 458 -9.53 11.01 -0.27
CA HIS A 458 -10.05 11.09 1.11
C HIS A 458 -11.45 10.46 1.30
N GLY A 459 -12.28 10.48 0.24
CA GLY A 459 -13.62 9.92 0.24
C GLY A 459 -13.68 8.41 0.02
N TRP A 460 -12.54 7.73 -0.22
CA TRP A 460 -12.47 6.26 -0.41
C TRP A 460 -12.48 5.49 0.92
N ARG A 461 -13.23 6.01 1.89
CA ARG A 461 -13.40 5.39 3.21
C ARG A 461 -14.28 4.16 3.08
N HIS A 462 -13.87 3.09 3.74
CA HIS A 462 -14.47 1.74 3.68
C HIS A 462 -14.25 0.98 2.37
N GLN A 463 -13.35 1.44 1.50
CA GLN A 463 -12.80 0.65 0.39
C GLN A 463 -11.44 0.08 0.79
N TYR A 464 -11.45 -1.20 1.13
CA TYR A 464 -10.28 -1.94 1.61
C TYR A 464 -9.63 -2.78 0.52
N ALA A 465 -10.26 -3.01 -0.62
CA ALA A 465 -9.65 -3.73 -1.74
C ALA A 465 -9.89 -3.04 -3.09
N LEU A 466 -11.03 -2.38 -3.26
CA LEU A 466 -11.34 -1.59 -4.44
C LEU A 466 -10.37 -0.43 -4.63
N ALA A 467 -9.92 -0.26 -5.86
CA ALA A 467 -9.09 0.84 -6.29
C ALA A 467 -9.44 1.24 -7.73
N PRO A 468 -9.17 2.49 -8.13
CA PRO A 468 -9.36 2.90 -9.51
C PRO A 468 -8.38 2.17 -10.43
N LYS A 469 -8.87 1.71 -11.58
CA LYS A 469 -8.02 1.17 -12.65
C LYS A 469 -7.11 2.28 -13.16
N ARG A 470 -5.84 1.94 -13.41
CA ARG A 470 -4.90 2.88 -14.03
C ARG A 470 -5.43 3.31 -15.40
N ASP A 471 -5.22 4.58 -15.73
CA ASP A 471 -5.60 5.20 -17.00
C ASP A 471 -7.11 5.30 -17.29
N PHE A 472 -7.97 4.99 -16.30
CA PHE A 472 -9.40 5.28 -16.42
C PHE A 472 -9.67 6.77 -16.16
N PRO A 473 -10.49 7.45 -17.00
CA PRO A 473 -10.89 8.81 -16.73
C PRO A 473 -11.60 8.95 -15.38
N PHE A 474 -11.18 9.94 -14.58
CA PHE A 474 -11.74 10.13 -13.24
C PHE A 474 -13.24 10.40 -13.25
N ASP A 475 -13.77 11.05 -14.28
CA ASP A 475 -15.21 11.30 -14.40
C ASP A 475 -16.03 10.02 -14.60
N VAL A 476 -15.45 8.97 -15.19
CA VAL A 476 -16.08 7.63 -15.24
C VAL A 476 -16.11 7.02 -13.84
N ILE A 477 -14.99 7.05 -13.12
CA ILE A 477 -14.91 6.55 -11.73
C ILE A 477 -15.96 7.24 -10.85
N GLU A 478 -15.99 8.57 -10.88
CA GLU A 478 -16.94 9.39 -10.13
C GLU A 478 -18.40 9.10 -10.52
N TRP A 479 -18.68 8.81 -11.80
CA TRP A 479 -20.01 8.41 -12.23
C TRP A 479 -20.45 7.08 -11.59
N TYR A 480 -19.59 6.05 -11.56
CA TYR A 480 -19.92 4.78 -10.89
C TYR A 480 -20.13 4.99 -9.38
N ILE A 481 -19.27 5.78 -8.72
CA ILE A 481 -19.42 6.11 -7.29
C ILE A 481 -20.74 6.84 -7.05
N ALA A 482 -21.12 7.78 -7.92
CA ALA A 482 -22.39 8.49 -7.82
C ALA A 482 -23.60 7.56 -7.95
N VAL A 483 -23.60 6.64 -8.93
CA VAL A 483 -24.66 5.63 -9.08
C VAL A 483 -24.77 4.74 -7.84
N ILE A 484 -23.63 4.29 -7.30
CA ILE A 484 -23.57 3.48 -6.08
C ILE A 484 -24.12 4.26 -4.87
N ARG A 485 -23.65 5.50 -4.69
CA ARG A 485 -24.10 6.39 -3.61
C ARG A 485 -25.61 6.64 -3.68
N GLU A 486 -26.12 6.97 -4.87
CA GLU A 486 -27.55 7.24 -5.06
C GLU A 486 -28.41 6.01 -4.79
N GLN A 487 -28.00 4.84 -5.29
CA GLN A 487 -28.77 3.62 -5.06
C GLN A 487 -28.76 3.21 -3.58
N THR A 488 -27.59 3.24 -2.92
CA THR A 488 -27.49 2.91 -1.49
C THR A 488 -28.25 3.92 -0.62
N GLN A 489 -28.31 5.19 -1.02
CA GLN A 489 -29.17 6.19 -0.39
C GLN A 489 -30.65 5.85 -0.51
N ARG A 490 -31.12 5.45 -1.72
CA ARG A 490 -32.50 5.01 -1.93
C ARG A 490 -32.82 3.79 -1.05
N ASP A 491 -31.93 2.80 -1.04
CA ASP A 491 -32.09 1.59 -0.23
C ASP A 491 -32.18 1.93 1.26
N MET A 492 -31.32 2.82 1.77
CA MET A 492 -31.40 3.31 3.16
C MET A 492 -32.77 3.95 3.45
N MET A 493 -33.29 4.78 2.53
CA MET A 493 -34.57 5.47 2.74
C MET A 493 -35.79 4.54 2.78
N THR A 494 -35.69 3.33 2.20
CA THR A 494 -36.74 2.30 2.26
C THR A 494 -36.79 1.52 3.58
N ARG A 495 -35.76 1.65 4.44
CA ARG A 495 -35.70 0.94 5.72
C ARG A 495 -36.67 1.51 6.76
N PRO A 496 -37.07 0.72 7.78
CA PRO A 496 -37.86 1.20 8.90
C PRO A 496 -37.23 2.42 9.59
N VAL A 497 -38.06 3.33 10.13
CA VAL A 497 -37.61 4.61 10.72
C VAL A 497 -36.49 4.42 11.75
N ARG A 498 -36.60 3.39 12.61
CA ARG A 498 -35.59 3.10 13.63
C ARG A 498 -34.22 2.80 13.02
N GLU A 499 -34.17 1.84 12.09
CA GLU A 499 -32.91 1.49 11.39
C GLU A 499 -32.32 2.68 10.65
N ARG A 500 -33.16 3.52 10.03
CA ARG A 500 -32.67 4.73 9.34
C ARG A 500 -32.01 5.70 10.30
N ASN A 501 -32.62 5.95 11.46
CA ASN A 501 -32.06 6.84 12.46
C ASN A 501 -30.70 6.33 12.96
N ASP A 502 -30.61 5.03 13.25
CA ASP A 502 -29.36 4.38 13.71
C ASP A 502 -28.26 4.50 12.64
N LEU A 503 -28.59 4.27 11.37
CA LEU A 503 -27.64 4.40 10.26
C LEU A 503 -27.25 5.87 9.99
N GLN A 504 -28.17 6.81 10.13
CA GLN A 504 -27.90 8.24 9.97
C GLN A 504 -27.00 8.79 11.08
N GLU A 505 -27.14 8.28 12.31
CA GLU A 505 -26.24 8.61 13.40
C GLU A 505 -24.82 8.14 13.09
N LYS A 506 -24.65 6.86 12.71
CA LYS A 506 -23.35 6.31 12.29
C LYS A 506 -22.76 7.02 11.07
N ALA A 507 -23.60 7.46 10.14
CA ALA A 507 -23.17 8.19 8.95
C ALA A 507 -22.48 9.53 9.28
N ARG A 508 -22.72 10.10 10.48
CA ARG A 508 -22.04 11.34 10.92
C ARG A 508 -20.55 11.14 11.18
N ASP A 509 -20.14 9.90 11.47
CA ASP A 509 -18.76 9.54 11.81
C ASP A 509 -17.98 9.00 10.60
N THR A 510 -18.53 9.15 9.40
CA THR A 510 -17.92 8.70 8.16
C THR A 510 -18.15 9.66 7.00
N ASP A 511 -17.33 9.51 5.97
CA ASP A 511 -17.53 10.18 4.69
C ASP A 511 -18.64 9.47 3.89
N MET A 512 -19.48 10.26 3.21
CA MET A 512 -20.65 9.81 2.45
C MET A 512 -20.44 9.83 0.93
N HIS A 513 -19.20 9.94 0.46
CA HIS A 513 -18.83 9.93 -0.96
C HIS A 513 -19.33 8.67 -1.67
N TRP A 514 -19.24 7.50 -1.01
CA TRP A 514 -19.81 6.22 -1.48
C TRP A 514 -21.23 5.94 -0.96
N GLY A 515 -21.86 6.90 -0.28
CA GLY A 515 -23.17 6.71 0.35
C GLY A 515 -23.14 5.67 1.46
N TYR A 516 -24.15 4.80 1.47
CA TYR A 516 -24.28 3.73 2.47
C TYR A 516 -23.66 2.40 2.00
N PHE A 517 -22.69 2.44 1.08
CA PHE A 517 -21.97 1.25 0.61
C PHE A 517 -21.44 0.37 1.75
N TRP A 518 -20.89 0.99 2.79
CA TRP A 518 -20.36 0.32 3.99
C TRP A 518 -21.42 -0.49 4.77
N VAL A 519 -22.70 -0.12 4.65
CA VAL A 519 -23.82 -0.88 5.24
C VAL A 519 -24.06 -2.17 4.46
N GLU A 520 -23.92 -2.15 3.12
CA GLU A 520 -24.12 -3.32 2.27
C GLU A 520 -23.01 -4.37 2.42
N LEU A 521 -21.82 -3.94 2.82
CA LEU A 521 -20.73 -4.84 3.20
C LEU A 521 -20.99 -5.52 4.54
N GLY A 522 -21.93 -5.00 5.33
CA GLY A 522 -22.21 -5.48 6.67
C GLY A 522 -21.05 -5.28 7.64
N TYR A 523 -20.09 -4.39 7.33
CA TYR A 523 -18.88 -4.20 8.15
C TYR A 523 -19.18 -3.84 9.59
N GLU A 524 -20.35 -3.28 9.90
CA GLU A 524 -20.84 -3.11 11.28
C GLU A 524 -20.75 -4.38 12.12
N HIS A 525 -21.00 -5.54 11.51
CA HIS A 525 -20.95 -6.85 12.18
C HIS A 525 -19.55 -7.44 12.26
N TRP A 526 -18.61 -6.93 11.45
CA TRP A 526 -17.25 -7.46 11.34
C TRP A 526 -16.24 -6.66 12.17
N MET A 527 -16.58 -5.44 12.61
CA MET A 527 -15.67 -4.58 13.39
C MET A 527 -15.03 -5.33 14.58
N GLY A 528 -13.71 -5.19 14.71
CA GLY A 528 -12.91 -5.85 15.75
C GLY A 528 -12.03 -6.98 15.21
N PRO A 529 -11.68 -8.00 16.02
CA PRO A 529 -10.69 -9.02 15.67
C PRO A 529 -11.00 -9.80 14.38
N GLY A 530 -12.29 -9.99 14.07
CA GLY A 530 -12.72 -10.66 12.83
C GLY A 530 -12.36 -9.85 11.57
N PHE A 531 -12.53 -8.54 11.62
CA PHE A 531 -12.11 -7.64 10.54
C PHE A 531 -10.59 -7.59 10.39
N ASP A 532 -9.85 -7.54 11.50
CA ASP A 532 -8.39 -7.54 11.49
C ASP A 532 -7.80 -8.82 10.88
N ALA A 533 -8.46 -9.97 11.10
CA ALA A 533 -8.09 -11.27 10.52
C ALA A 533 -8.61 -11.49 9.09
N MET A 534 -9.51 -10.63 8.59
CA MET A 534 -10.03 -10.72 7.23
C MET A 534 -8.89 -10.58 6.23
N THR A 535 -8.87 -11.44 5.21
CA THR A 535 -7.88 -11.36 4.14
C THR A 535 -8.26 -10.28 3.14
N LEU A 536 -7.29 -9.73 2.43
CA LEU A 536 -7.55 -8.75 1.37
C LEU A 536 -8.44 -9.35 0.26
N ALA A 537 -8.30 -10.65 -0.04
CA ALA A 537 -9.17 -11.35 -0.99
C ALA A 537 -10.61 -11.46 -0.49
N HIS A 538 -10.84 -11.71 0.80
CA HIS A 538 -12.19 -11.72 1.37
C HIS A 538 -12.84 -10.33 1.32
N ALA A 539 -12.08 -9.28 1.65
CA ALA A 539 -12.54 -7.90 1.52
C ALA A 539 -12.87 -7.56 0.06
N ALA A 540 -12.01 -7.96 -0.89
CA ALA A 540 -12.26 -7.79 -2.33
C ALA A 540 -13.56 -8.47 -2.77
N ASN A 541 -13.75 -9.74 -2.40
CA ASN A 541 -14.96 -10.47 -2.74
C ASN A 541 -16.21 -9.78 -2.19
N ALA A 542 -16.19 -9.35 -0.92
CA ALA A 542 -17.29 -8.63 -0.31
C ALA A 542 -17.61 -7.32 -1.05
N GLU A 543 -16.57 -6.55 -1.39
CA GLU A 543 -16.69 -5.25 -2.06
C GLU A 543 -17.18 -5.37 -3.51
N PHE A 544 -16.58 -6.24 -4.33
CA PHE A 544 -17.04 -6.45 -5.70
C PHE A 544 -18.46 -7.04 -5.74
N SER A 545 -18.77 -7.98 -4.85
CA SER A 545 -20.13 -8.53 -4.74
C SER A 545 -21.16 -7.46 -4.35
N ALA A 546 -20.79 -6.53 -3.47
CA ALA A 546 -21.66 -5.41 -3.11
C ALA A 546 -21.85 -4.46 -4.30
N VAL A 547 -20.78 -4.10 -5.01
CA VAL A 547 -20.87 -3.27 -6.22
C VAL A 547 -21.80 -3.90 -7.25
N GLU A 548 -21.65 -5.20 -7.53
CA GLU A 548 -22.49 -5.93 -8.47
C GLU A 548 -23.97 -5.89 -8.05
N ARG A 549 -24.27 -6.21 -6.79
CA ARG A 549 -25.64 -6.16 -6.25
C ARG A 549 -26.24 -4.76 -6.36
N ILE A 550 -25.49 -3.71 -6.02
CA ILE A 550 -25.96 -2.32 -6.09
C ILE A 550 -26.28 -1.93 -7.53
N LEU A 551 -25.33 -2.16 -8.45
CA LEU A 551 -25.48 -1.79 -9.84
C LEU A 551 -26.63 -2.57 -10.51
N SER A 552 -26.88 -3.82 -10.12
CA SER A 552 -28.01 -4.61 -10.63
C SER A 552 -29.39 -4.04 -10.26
N ARG A 553 -29.47 -3.28 -9.14
CA ARG A 553 -30.67 -2.57 -8.70
C ARG A 553 -30.75 -1.16 -9.30
N ALA A 554 -29.59 -0.52 -9.50
CA ALA A 554 -29.51 0.85 -9.98
C ALA A 554 -29.70 1.00 -11.49
N LEU A 555 -29.30 -0.02 -12.27
CA LEU A 555 -29.24 0.03 -13.73
C LEU A 555 -30.25 -0.93 -14.37
N PRO A 556 -30.74 -0.63 -15.59
CA PRO A 556 -31.68 -1.50 -16.27
C PRO A 556 -31.04 -2.82 -16.71
N ASN A 557 -31.79 -3.91 -16.49
CA ASN A 557 -31.50 -5.24 -17.03
C ASN A 557 -32.33 -5.42 -18.30
N TYR A 558 -31.72 -5.20 -19.46
CA TYR A 558 -32.36 -5.44 -20.77
C TYR A 558 -31.99 -6.82 -21.31
#